data_AF-P46992-F1
#
_entry.id   AF-P46992-F1
#
_cell.length_a   1.000
_cell.length_b   1.000
_cell.length_c   1.000
_cell.angle_alpha   90.00
_cell.angle_beta   90.00
_cell.angle_gamma   90.00
#
_symmetry.space_group_name_H-M   'P 1'
#
loop_
_entity.id
_entity.type
_entity.pdbx_description
1 polymer ?
#
loop_
_entity_poly.entity_id
_entity_poly.type
_entity_poly.pdbx_seq_one_letter_code
_entity_poly.pdbx_strand_id
1 'polypeptide(L)'
;MLQSIVLSVCMFMLHTVAASGPQSYQKLDFTNVGFTGSYVDVNKFKDITNNESCTCEVGDRVWFSGKNAPLADYLSVHFRGPLKLKQFAFYTSPGFTVNNSRSSSDWNRLAYYESSSKTADNVTFLNHGGEASPCLGNALSYASSNGTGSASEATVLADGTLISSDQEYIIYSNVSCPKSGYDKGCGVYRSGIPAYYGYGGTTKMFLFEFEMPTETEKNSSSIGYYDLPAIWLLNDHIARTSQYPTNANCSCWASGCGEYDIFEAMNGTEKNHLYSTFHTFQGIEDLGTGIQSYGYITRNTTGTMKGGVVFDSSGNVVSFISDATPFNGTVSADTVNDLLAAIPENETYSSQLMSISATAPSTTSKSNGVALTKMQNGVWYYILAIFTAFTQVVLI
;
A
#
# COMPACT_ATOMS: atom_id res chain seq x y z
N MET A 1 -58.67 5.12 -42.92
CA MET A 1 -58.97 5.13 -41.48
C MET A 1 -57.94 4.26 -40.78
N LEU A 2 -57.38 4.81 -39.72
CA LEU A 2 -56.22 4.42 -38.94
C LEU A 2 -56.25 2.97 -38.44
N GLN A 3 -55.11 2.26 -38.51
CA GLN A 3 -54.52 1.39 -37.47
C GLN A 3 -53.64 0.28 -38.09
N SER A 4 -52.43 0.68 -38.53
CA SER A 4 -51.34 -0.28 -38.71
C SER A 4 -50.61 -0.42 -37.38
N ILE A 5 -50.92 -1.50 -36.66
CA ILE A 5 -50.25 -1.91 -35.42
C ILE A 5 -48.87 -2.43 -35.80
N VAL A 6 -47.83 -1.60 -35.61
CA VAL A 6 -46.44 -2.05 -35.69
C VAL A 6 -46.05 -2.55 -34.31
N LEU A 7 -46.09 -3.86 -34.14
CA LEU A 7 -45.69 -4.57 -32.93
C LEU A 7 -44.16 -4.51 -32.81
N SER A 8 -43.64 -3.50 -32.11
CA SER A 8 -42.22 -3.41 -31.77
C SER A 8 -41.92 -4.41 -30.66
N VAL A 9 -41.50 -5.61 -31.03
CA VAL A 9 -41.00 -6.64 -30.11
C VAL A 9 -39.61 -6.20 -29.66
N CYS A 10 -39.54 -5.45 -28.56
CA CYS A 10 -38.30 -5.21 -27.83
C CYS A 10 -37.80 -6.54 -27.27
N MET A 11 -36.99 -7.24 -28.06
CA MET A 11 -36.25 -8.41 -27.64
C MET A 11 -35.16 -7.92 -26.66
N PHE A 12 -35.51 -7.88 -25.38
CA PHE A 12 -34.54 -7.75 -24.30
C PHE A 12 -33.61 -8.95 -24.38
N MET A 13 -32.48 -8.79 -25.08
CA MET A 13 -31.33 -9.66 -24.84
C MET A 13 -30.87 -9.37 -23.42
N LEU A 14 -31.38 -10.15 -22.47
CA LEU A 14 -30.66 -10.42 -21.23
C LEU A 14 -29.32 -11.01 -21.66
N HIS A 15 -28.33 -10.14 -21.83
CA HIS A 15 -26.96 -10.55 -21.64
C HIS A 15 -26.91 -10.91 -20.16
N THR A 16 -27.07 -12.19 -19.88
CA THR A 16 -26.54 -12.78 -18.66
C THR A 16 -25.06 -12.41 -18.71
N VAL A 17 -24.71 -11.30 -18.07
CA VAL A 17 -23.39 -11.15 -17.48
C VAL A 17 -23.36 -12.31 -16.51
N ALA A 18 -22.87 -13.47 -16.99
CA ALA A 18 -22.35 -14.47 -16.10
C ALA A 18 -21.43 -13.65 -15.21
N ALA A 19 -21.74 -13.59 -13.92
CA ALA A 19 -20.84 -13.03 -12.94
C ALA A 19 -19.58 -13.90 -13.04
N SER A 20 -18.70 -13.54 -13.97
CA SER A 20 -17.41 -14.17 -14.12
C SER A 20 -16.71 -13.78 -12.84
N GLY A 21 -16.60 -14.75 -11.93
CA GLY A 21 -15.79 -14.58 -10.73
C GLY A 21 -14.36 -14.22 -11.10
N PRO A 22 -13.51 -13.98 -10.11
CA PRO A 22 -12.11 -13.68 -10.35
C PRO A 22 -11.46 -14.70 -11.30
N GLN A 23 -10.55 -14.22 -12.16
CA GLN A 23 -9.83 -15.03 -13.14
C GLN A 23 -8.32 -14.90 -12.97
N SER A 24 -7.59 -15.95 -13.36
CA SER A 24 -6.13 -15.96 -13.33
C SER A 24 -5.54 -15.18 -14.50
N TYR A 25 -4.50 -14.42 -14.21
CA TYR A 25 -3.70 -13.64 -15.16
C TYR A 25 -2.23 -13.68 -14.75
N GLN A 26 -1.35 -13.13 -15.59
CA GLN A 26 0.06 -12.89 -15.25
C GLN A 26 0.37 -11.41 -15.07
N LYS A 27 -0.55 -10.52 -15.45
CA LYS A 27 -0.40 -9.07 -15.35
C LYS A 27 -1.72 -8.42 -14.90
N LEU A 28 -1.65 -7.59 -13.87
CA LEU A 28 -2.76 -6.83 -13.30
C LEU A 28 -2.44 -5.33 -13.40
N ASP A 29 -3.22 -4.61 -14.19
CA ASP A 29 -3.01 -3.20 -14.47
C ASP A 29 -4.08 -2.34 -13.78
N PHE A 30 -3.63 -1.29 -13.11
CA PHE A 30 -4.47 -0.18 -12.67
C PHE A 30 -4.06 1.07 -13.42
N THR A 31 -5.01 1.69 -14.10
CA THR A 31 -4.82 2.98 -14.78
C THR A 31 -5.46 4.10 -13.97
N ASN A 32 -5.07 5.35 -14.28
CA ASN A 32 -5.55 6.55 -13.58
C ASN A 32 -5.20 6.57 -12.08
N VAL A 33 -4.08 5.98 -11.69
CA VAL A 33 -3.60 5.98 -10.31
C VAL A 33 -3.06 7.36 -9.94
N GLY A 34 -3.58 7.90 -8.85
CA GLY A 34 -3.22 9.22 -8.33
C GLY A 34 -4.40 10.18 -8.25
N PHE A 35 -4.54 10.84 -7.11
CA PHE A 35 -5.62 11.81 -6.85
C PHE A 35 -5.14 12.92 -5.90
N THR A 36 -5.92 14.00 -5.80
CA THR A 36 -5.70 14.99 -4.75
C THR A 36 -6.42 14.58 -3.48
N GLY A 37 -5.66 14.41 -2.41
CA GLY A 37 -6.15 13.97 -1.11
C GLY A 37 -5.28 14.50 0.03
N SER A 38 -5.60 14.04 1.23
CA SER A 38 -4.76 14.32 2.39
C SER A 38 -4.97 13.29 3.49
N TYR A 39 -3.94 13.11 4.30
CA TYR A 39 -3.93 12.25 5.48
C TYR A 39 -3.44 13.05 6.70
N VAL A 40 -3.41 12.45 7.89
CA VAL A 40 -2.80 13.07 9.08
C VAL A 40 -1.63 12.21 9.56
N ASP A 41 -0.53 12.88 9.91
CA ASP A 41 0.62 12.23 10.52
C ASP A 41 0.56 12.28 12.05
N VAL A 42 1.27 11.36 12.70
CA VAL A 42 1.46 11.41 14.16
C VAL A 42 2.37 12.59 14.49
N ASN A 43 1.88 13.49 15.34
CA ASN A 43 2.61 14.64 15.84
C ASN A 43 3.30 14.32 17.19
N LYS A 44 2.66 13.51 18.03
CA LYS A 44 3.20 13.21 19.35
C LYS A 44 2.68 11.91 19.93
N PHE A 45 3.57 11.17 20.58
CA PHE A 45 3.22 10.06 21.44
C PHE A 45 3.02 10.50 22.88
N LYS A 46 2.07 9.88 23.59
CA LYS A 46 1.83 10.09 25.02
C LYS A 46 1.71 8.75 25.73
N ASP A 47 2.42 8.62 26.85
CA ASP A 47 2.36 7.50 27.80
C ASP A 47 2.42 6.11 27.14
N ILE A 48 3.36 5.92 26.20
CA ILE A 48 3.40 4.74 25.32
C ILE A 48 3.63 3.40 26.02
N THR A 49 3.90 3.41 27.33
CA THR A 49 4.09 2.23 28.17
C THR A 49 2.93 2.04 29.16
N ASN A 50 1.96 2.95 29.23
CA ASN A 50 0.85 2.92 30.18
C ASN A 50 -0.43 2.37 29.51
N ASN A 51 -0.99 1.30 30.06
CA ASN A 51 -2.19 0.66 29.48
C ASN A 51 -3.45 1.54 29.47
N GLU A 52 -3.56 2.52 30.37
CA GLU A 52 -4.75 3.36 30.53
C GLU A 52 -4.65 4.68 29.77
N SER A 53 -3.44 5.22 29.57
CA SER A 53 -3.23 6.56 29.01
C SER A 53 -2.42 6.62 27.71
N CYS A 54 -1.99 5.47 27.16
CA CYS A 54 -1.29 5.39 25.87
C CYS A 54 -2.15 5.98 24.75
N THR A 55 -1.68 7.04 24.11
CA THR A 55 -2.38 7.67 22.98
C THR A 55 -1.40 8.39 22.05
N CYS A 56 -1.88 8.69 20.85
CA CYS A 56 -1.17 9.52 19.88
C CYS A 56 -2.00 10.76 19.54
N GLU A 57 -1.31 11.90 19.41
CA GLU A 57 -1.87 13.13 18.87
C GLU A 57 -1.45 13.24 17.41
N VAL A 58 -2.41 13.57 16.54
CA VAL A 58 -2.17 13.80 15.11
C VAL A 58 -1.91 15.27 14.82
N GLY A 59 -1.19 15.54 13.74
CA GLY A 59 -0.88 16.88 13.27
C GLY A 59 -1.94 17.47 12.32
N ASP A 60 -1.52 18.52 11.62
CA ASP A 60 -2.26 19.09 10.50
C ASP A 60 -2.32 18.08 9.33
N ARG A 61 -3.27 18.29 8.42
CA ARG A 61 -3.41 17.44 7.23
C ARG A 61 -2.21 17.61 6.29
N VAL A 62 -1.59 16.50 5.91
CA VAL A 62 -0.60 16.43 4.84
C VAL A 62 -1.32 16.26 3.51
N TRP A 63 -1.16 17.21 2.61
CA TRP A 63 -1.82 17.20 1.30
C TRP A 63 -0.90 16.62 0.23
N PHE A 64 -1.46 15.76 -0.61
CA PHE A 64 -0.78 15.17 -1.76
C PHE A 64 -1.63 15.34 -3.02
N SER A 65 -0.99 15.31 -4.17
CA SER A 65 -1.65 15.32 -5.48
C SER A 65 -0.74 14.78 -6.57
N GLY A 66 -1.31 14.44 -7.72
CA GLY A 66 -0.56 14.03 -8.91
C GLY A 66 -0.54 12.52 -9.12
N LYS A 67 0.29 12.10 -10.07
CA LYS A 67 0.39 10.70 -10.49
C LYS A 67 0.92 9.81 -9.37
N ASN A 68 0.33 8.63 -9.23
CA ASN A 68 0.65 7.65 -8.20
C ASN A 68 0.48 8.16 -6.75
N ALA A 69 0.01 9.38 -6.49
CA ALA A 69 -0.17 9.89 -5.13
C ALA A 69 -1.34 9.19 -4.41
N PRO A 70 -1.21 8.83 -3.12
CA PRO A 70 -0.09 9.12 -2.21
C PRO A 70 1.10 8.16 -2.31
N LEU A 71 0.97 7.07 -3.06
CA LEU A 71 2.06 6.10 -3.23
C LEU A 71 3.28 6.65 -3.96
N ALA A 72 3.27 7.88 -4.49
CA ALA A 72 4.44 8.57 -5.03
C ALA A 72 5.51 8.88 -3.96
N ASP A 73 5.10 8.92 -2.68
CA ASP A 73 5.99 9.08 -1.53
C ASP A 73 6.93 7.88 -1.34
N TYR A 74 7.70 7.93 -0.26
CA TYR A 74 8.61 6.86 0.14
C TYR A 74 7.82 5.66 0.65
N LEU A 75 8.12 4.48 0.09
CA LEU A 75 7.46 3.23 0.44
C LEU A 75 8.43 2.24 1.10
N SER A 76 7.98 1.58 2.14
CA SER A 76 8.63 0.40 2.72
C SER A 76 8.05 -0.86 2.09
N VAL A 77 8.84 -1.93 2.01
CA VAL A 77 8.46 -3.18 1.34
C VAL A 77 8.28 -4.28 2.37
N HIS A 78 7.13 -4.93 2.36
CA HIS A 78 6.72 -5.85 3.41
C HIS A 78 6.49 -7.24 2.87
N PHE A 79 6.77 -8.23 3.72
CA PHE A 79 6.69 -9.65 3.36
C PHE A 79 6.00 -10.40 4.49
N ARG A 80 5.04 -11.26 4.13
CA ARG A 80 4.37 -12.20 5.04
C ARG A 80 4.49 -13.60 4.50
N GLY A 81 4.74 -14.57 5.38
CA GLY A 81 4.94 -15.96 4.99
C GLY A 81 3.65 -16.76 4.74
N PRO A 82 3.78 -18.00 4.20
CA PRO A 82 5.04 -18.67 3.91
C PRO A 82 5.74 -18.09 2.67
N LEU A 83 6.97 -17.59 2.85
CA LEU A 83 7.69 -16.88 1.80
C LEU A 83 9.20 -17.03 1.95
N LYS A 84 9.88 -17.23 0.82
CA LYS A 84 11.34 -17.14 0.70
C LYS A 84 11.69 -16.11 -0.37
N LEU A 85 12.44 -15.08 0.01
CA LEU A 85 12.93 -14.07 -0.92
C LEU A 85 14.33 -14.46 -1.41
N LYS A 86 14.51 -14.50 -2.73
CA LYS A 86 15.81 -14.74 -3.38
C LYS A 86 16.43 -13.44 -3.84
N GLN A 87 15.65 -12.62 -4.55
CA GLN A 87 16.10 -11.31 -5.02
C GLN A 87 15.08 -10.23 -4.71
N PHE A 88 15.60 -9.04 -4.43
CA PHE A 88 14.84 -7.81 -4.42
C PHE A 88 15.62 -6.73 -5.14
N ALA A 89 14.95 -5.91 -5.93
CA ALA A 89 15.54 -4.70 -6.47
C ALA A 89 14.53 -3.55 -6.52
N PHE A 90 15.03 -2.36 -6.25
CA PHE A 90 14.30 -1.11 -6.40
C PHE A 90 14.92 -0.26 -7.50
N TYR A 91 14.09 0.26 -8.39
CA TYR A 91 14.49 1.08 -9.52
C TYR A 91 13.72 2.39 -9.57
N THR A 92 14.36 3.41 -10.13
CA THR A 92 13.71 4.67 -10.52
C THR A 92 14.04 5.00 -11.97
N SER A 93 13.15 5.77 -12.61
CA SER A 93 13.39 6.35 -13.93
C SER A 93 12.98 7.83 -13.92
N PRO A 94 13.71 8.73 -14.61
CA PRO A 94 13.27 10.11 -14.80
C PRO A 94 11.90 10.24 -15.47
N GLY A 95 11.52 9.25 -16.28
CA GLY A 95 10.22 9.18 -16.93
C GLY A 95 10.07 7.88 -17.70
N PHE A 96 8.98 7.16 -17.47
CA PHE A 96 8.65 5.91 -18.15
C PHE A 96 7.15 5.86 -18.38
N THR A 97 6.71 5.33 -19.52
CA THR A 97 5.29 5.08 -19.80
C THR A 97 5.17 3.72 -20.44
N VAL A 98 4.30 2.89 -19.85
CA VAL A 98 4.01 1.55 -20.36
C VAL A 98 3.55 1.64 -21.81
N ASN A 99 4.07 0.76 -22.67
CA ASN A 99 3.83 0.72 -24.12
C ASN A 99 4.35 1.94 -24.90
N ASN A 100 5.27 2.74 -24.32
CA ASN A 100 5.87 3.87 -25.02
C ASN A 100 7.36 4.05 -24.68
N SER A 101 8.22 3.30 -25.35
CA SER A 101 9.67 3.43 -25.17
C SER A 101 10.23 4.75 -25.72
N ARG A 102 9.65 5.32 -26.77
CA ARG A 102 10.20 6.50 -27.47
C ARG A 102 10.36 7.72 -26.56
N SER A 103 9.44 7.90 -25.61
CA SER A 103 9.50 8.98 -24.62
C SER A 103 9.89 8.50 -23.22
N SER A 104 10.31 7.24 -23.09
CA SER A 104 10.71 6.66 -21.81
C SER A 104 12.23 6.69 -21.66
N SER A 105 12.69 6.74 -20.41
CA SER A 105 14.08 6.71 -19.99
C SER A 105 14.40 5.40 -19.28
N ASP A 106 15.68 5.03 -19.31
CA ASP A 106 16.18 3.84 -18.64
C ASP A 106 15.99 3.90 -17.12
N TRP A 107 15.91 2.71 -16.54
CA TRP A 107 15.73 2.47 -15.12
C TRP A 107 17.07 2.24 -14.45
N ASN A 108 17.33 2.91 -13.33
CA ASN A 108 18.54 2.74 -12.53
C ASN A 108 18.22 2.04 -11.21
N ARG A 109 18.97 0.98 -10.90
CA ARG A 109 18.82 0.20 -9.67
C ARG A 109 19.41 1.00 -8.51
N LEU A 110 18.58 1.31 -7.52
CA LEU A 110 18.96 2.07 -6.32
C LEU A 110 18.99 1.22 -5.05
N ALA A 111 18.42 0.02 -5.07
CA ALA A 111 18.62 -0.99 -4.03
C ALA A 111 18.64 -2.38 -4.63
N TYR A 112 19.39 -3.29 -4.00
CA TYR A 112 19.51 -4.67 -4.45
C TYR A 112 19.80 -5.62 -3.30
N TYR A 113 19.12 -6.76 -3.32
CA TYR A 113 19.37 -7.89 -2.46
C TYR A 113 19.41 -9.17 -3.29
N GLU A 114 20.38 -10.03 -2.98
CA GLU A 114 20.47 -11.40 -3.51
C GLU A 114 20.88 -12.33 -2.37
N SER A 115 20.02 -13.31 -2.09
CA SER A 115 20.14 -14.18 -0.93
C SER A 115 21.38 -15.05 -0.99
N SER A 116 21.67 -15.67 -2.14
CA SER A 116 22.75 -16.63 -2.29
C SER A 116 24.14 -15.98 -2.13
N SER A 117 24.33 -14.79 -2.68
CA SER A 117 25.57 -14.01 -2.56
C SER A 117 25.64 -13.17 -1.29
N LYS A 118 24.57 -13.11 -0.49
CA LYS A 118 24.45 -12.25 0.71
C LYS A 118 24.62 -10.76 0.39
N THR A 119 24.29 -10.36 -0.83
CA THR A 119 24.38 -8.94 -1.25
C THR A 119 23.19 -8.18 -0.67
N ALA A 120 23.44 -7.00 -0.11
CA ALA A 120 22.42 -6.11 0.42
C ALA A 120 22.86 -4.64 0.22
N ASP A 121 22.67 -4.12 -0.98
CA ASP A 121 22.99 -2.75 -1.34
C ASP A 121 21.76 -1.87 -1.11
N ASN A 122 21.86 -0.92 -0.17
CA ASN A 122 20.75 -0.04 0.20
C ASN A 122 19.49 -0.80 0.66
N VAL A 123 19.70 -1.86 1.44
CA VAL A 123 18.67 -2.76 1.99
C VAL A 123 18.94 -2.96 3.47
N THR A 124 17.94 -2.70 4.30
CA THR A 124 17.94 -2.98 5.75
C THR A 124 16.72 -3.83 6.09
N PHE A 125 16.95 -5.03 6.61
CA PHE A 125 15.88 -5.91 7.08
C PHE A 125 15.46 -5.55 8.50
N LEU A 126 14.20 -5.16 8.65
CA LEU A 126 13.55 -4.87 9.93
C LEU A 126 12.37 -5.84 10.14
N ASN A 127 11.85 -5.91 11.36
CA ASN A 127 10.60 -6.60 11.67
C ASN A 127 9.96 -6.00 12.92
N HIS A 128 8.79 -6.49 13.32
CA HIS A 128 8.06 -6.04 14.51
C HIS A 128 8.51 -6.76 15.80
N GLY A 129 9.82 -7.05 15.92
CA GLY A 129 10.42 -7.68 17.10
C GLY A 129 10.85 -6.70 18.20
N GLY A 130 10.55 -5.40 18.05
CA GLY A 130 10.84 -4.37 19.04
C GLY A 130 9.85 -4.38 20.21
N GLU A 131 10.15 -3.58 21.24
CA GLU A 131 9.33 -3.50 22.46
C GLU A 131 7.85 -3.21 22.15
N ALA A 132 6.92 -3.89 22.82
CA ALA A 132 5.50 -3.64 22.68
C ALA A 132 5.06 -2.32 23.34
N SER A 133 3.97 -1.75 22.86
CA SER A 133 3.28 -0.59 23.43
C SER A 133 1.77 -0.83 23.38
N PRO A 134 1.00 -0.44 24.41
CA PRO A 134 -0.44 -0.72 24.46
C PRO A 134 -1.26 -0.09 23.33
N CYS A 135 -0.80 1.04 22.77
CA CYS A 135 -1.48 1.76 21.68
C CYS A 135 -0.75 1.70 20.33
N LEU A 136 0.57 1.49 20.33
CA LEU A 136 1.39 1.42 19.10
C LEU A 136 1.68 -0.02 18.63
N GLY A 137 1.33 -1.04 19.41
CA GLY A 137 1.79 -2.40 19.12
C GLY A 137 3.32 -2.52 19.22
N ASN A 138 3.90 -3.45 18.47
CA ASN A 138 5.35 -3.68 18.51
C ASN A 138 6.13 -2.64 17.69
N ALA A 139 7.27 -2.23 18.24
CA ALA A 139 8.21 -1.37 17.53
C ALA A 139 8.97 -2.15 16.43
N LEU A 140 9.58 -1.41 15.51
CA LEU A 140 10.59 -1.99 14.63
C LEU A 140 11.85 -2.39 15.41
N SER A 141 12.46 -3.49 14.99
CA SER A 141 13.81 -3.91 15.34
C SER A 141 14.54 -4.38 14.09
N TYR A 142 15.88 -4.49 14.14
CA TYR A 142 16.61 -5.21 13.10
C TYR A 142 16.17 -6.67 13.08
N ALA A 143 15.88 -7.22 11.92
CA ALA A 143 15.57 -8.63 11.80
C ALA A 143 16.85 -9.46 11.97
N SER A 144 16.73 -10.62 12.62
CA SER A 144 17.78 -11.64 12.60
C SER A 144 17.91 -12.27 11.22
N SER A 145 18.99 -13.03 10.99
CA SER A 145 19.25 -13.65 9.70
C SER A 145 18.17 -14.66 9.25
N ASN A 146 17.33 -15.16 10.15
CA ASN A 146 16.16 -15.98 9.81
C ASN A 146 14.86 -15.18 9.55
N GLY A 147 14.90 -13.85 9.60
CA GLY A 147 13.77 -12.96 9.31
C GLY A 147 12.84 -12.63 10.48
N THR A 148 12.77 -13.46 11.54
CA THR A 148 11.64 -13.41 12.49
C THR A 148 11.99 -13.09 13.94
N GLY A 149 13.28 -13.11 14.29
CA GLY A 149 13.79 -12.62 15.57
C GLY A 149 14.43 -11.24 15.45
N SER A 150 14.92 -10.72 16.57
CA SER A 150 15.60 -9.42 16.62
C SER A 150 17.12 -9.58 16.59
N ALA A 151 17.82 -8.67 15.92
CA ALA A 151 19.27 -8.53 15.93
C ALA A 151 19.67 -7.20 16.60
N SER A 152 20.92 -7.11 17.07
CA SER A 152 21.48 -5.88 17.64
C SER A 152 21.86 -4.84 16.58
N GLU A 153 22.01 -5.25 15.33
CA GLU A 153 22.45 -4.43 14.20
C GLU A 153 21.89 -4.95 12.87
N ALA A 154 22.02 -4.16 11.81
CA ALA A 154 21.55 -4.52 10.48
C ALA A 154 22.16 -5.85 10.02
N THR A 155 21.31 -6.85 9.82
CA THR A 155 21.71 -8.22 9.51
C THR A 155 21.06 -8.67 8.21
N VAL A 156 21.87 -9.16 7.27
CA VAL A 156 21.37 -9.73 6.01
C VAL A 156 20.77 -11.11 6.29
N LEU A 157 19.65 -11.44 5.63
CA LEU A 157 19.02 -12.75 5.77
C LEU A 157 19.97 -13.88 5.32
N ALA A 158 19.91 -15.01 6.01
CA ALA A 158 20.53 -16.28 5.62
C ALA A 158 19.96 -16.77 4.28
N ASP A 159 20.73 -17.61 3.58
CA ASP A 159 20.31 -18.07 2.26
C ASP A 159 19.23 -19.13 2.46
N GLY A 160 18.21 -19.10 1.60
CA GLY A 160 17.06 -19.98 1.77
C GLY A 160 16.18 -19.71 2.99
N THR A 161 16.30 -18.54 3.64
CA THR A 161 15.42 -18.14 4.75
C THR A 161 13.95 -18.20 4.33
N LEU A 162 13.20 -19.10 4.96
CA LEU A 162 11.76 -19.25 4.85
C LEU A 162 11.12 -18.65 6.10
N ILE A 163 10.31 -17.61 5.92
CA ILE A 163 9.34 -17.19 6.94
C ILE A 163 8.07 -18.03 6.77
N SER A 164 7.49 -18.49 7.88
CA SER A 164 6.24 -19.26 7.95
C SER A 164 5.04 -18.32 8.04
N SER A 165 3.83 -18.87 8.10
CA SER A 165 2.59 -18.12 8.31
C SER A 165 2.69 -17.15 9.50
N ASP A 166 2.06 -15.98 9.40
CA ASP A 166 2.11 -14.85 10.35
C ASP A 166 3.47 -14.19 10.57
N GLN A 167 4.54 -14.78 10.07
CA GLN A 167 5.86 -14.19 10.22
C GLN A 167 6.07 -13.13 9.16
N GLU A 168 6.61 -12.00 9.58
CA GLU A 168 6.79 -10.82 8.74
C GLU A 168 8.19 -10.22 8.91
N TYR A 169 8.71 -9.68 7.81
CA TYR A 169 9.81 -8.72 7.83
C TYR A 169 9.59 -7.65 6.77
N ILE A 170 10.38 -6.59 6.89
CA ILE A 170 10.25 -5.36 6.14
C ILE A 170 11.62 -4.99 5.60
N ILE A 171 11.67 -4.52 4.36
CA ILE A 171 12.84 -3.89 3.77
C ILE A 171 12.63 -2.37 3.76
N TYR A 172 13.58 -1.69 4.40
CA TYR A 172 13.84 -0.25 4.25
C TYR A 172 15.17 -0.04 3.50
N SER A 173 15.43 1.20 3.11
CA SER A 173 16.75 1.61 2.60
C SER A 173 17.83 1.57 3.71
N ASN A 174 19.07 1.92 3.38
CA ASN A 174 20.12 2.19 4.37
C ASN A 174 20.27 3.68 4.71
N VAL A 175 19.36 4.53 4.20
CA VAL A 175 19.38 5.98 4.43
C VAL A 175 18.76 6.26 5.80
N SER A 176 19.62 6.54 6.79
CA SER A 176 19.19 6.78 8.16
C SER A 176 18.31 8.02 8.28
N CYS A 177 17.27 7.92 9.12
CA CYS A 177 16.42 9.03 9.46
C CYS A 177 17.18 10.12 10.25
N PRO A 178 16.79 11.41 10.11
CA PRO A 178 17.10 12.40 11.13
C PRO A 178 16.42 12.01 12.44
N LYS A 179 16.78 12.68 13.55
CA LYS A 179 16.08 12.50 14.83
C LYS A 179 14.57 12.66 14.65
N SER A 180 13.82 11.79 15.34
CA SER A 180 12.35 11.82 15.43
C SER A 180 11.83 13.23 15.72
N GLY A 181 10.82 13.65 14.95
CA GLY A 181 10.17 14.94 15.08
C GLY A 181 9.14 15.16 13.98
N TYR A 182 8.01 15.78 14.32
CA TYR A 182 6.87 15.98 13.43
C TYR A 182 7.23 16.74 12.14
N ASP A 183 8.12 17.72 12.24
CA ASP A 183 8.60 18.56 11.14
C ASP A 183 9.88 18.01 10.47
N LYS A 184 10.26 16.76 10.76
CA LYS A 184 11.46 16.11 10.23
C LYS A 184 11.09 15.08 9.18
N GLY A 185 12.03 14.79 8.26
CA GLY A 185 11.72 14.00 7.07
C GLY A 185 11.23 12.56 7.31
N CYS A 186 11.43 11.99 8.50
CA CYS A 186 10.88 10.67 8.87
C CYS A 186 9.69 10.73 9.85
N GLY A 187 9.23 11.93 10.19
CA GLY A 187 8.15 12.16 11.15
C GLY A 187 8.49 11.68 12.57
N VAL A 188 7.43 11.34 13.30
CA VAL A 188 7.52 10.85 14.68
C VAL A 188 7.63 9.33 14.71
N TYR A 189 8.69 8.86 15.35
CA TYR A 189 8.94 7.45 15.62
C TYR A 189 9.54 7.25 17.02
N ARG A 190 9.48 6.01 17.51
CA ARG A 190 9.85 5.66 18.90
C ARG A 190 11.35 5.83 19.13
N SER A 191 11.74 6.23 20.34
CA SER A 191 13.16 6.33 20.68
C SER A 191 13.82 4.94 20.66
N GLY A 192 15.05 4.85 20.14
CA GLY A 192 15.87 3.64 20.20
C GLY A 192 15.61 2.59 19.11
N ILE A 193 14.61 2.77 18.25
CA ILE A 193 14.38 1.84 17.13
C ILE A 193 15.31 2.16 15.94
N PRO A 194 15.63 1.18 15.08
CA PRO A 194 16.15 1.48 13.75
C PRO A 194 15.14 2.30 12.95
N ALA A 195 15.61 3.38 12.33
CA ALA A 195 14.78 4.29 11.57
C ALA A 195 15.48 4.69 10.27
N TYR A 196 14.88 4.30 9.17
CA TYR A 196 15.37 4.52 7.81
C TYR A 196 14.25 5.05 6.93
N TYR A 197 14.62 5.70 5.82
CA TYR A 197 13.68 5.96 4.73
C TYR A 197 13.38 4.67 3.96
N GLY A 198 12.19 4.57 3.39
CA GLY A 198 11.86 3.60 2.37
C GLY A 198 12.43 4.01 1.00
N TYR A 199 11.67 3.74 -0.04
CA TYR A 199 12.05 3.98 -1.42
C TYR A 199 11.05 4.91 -2.11
N GLY A 200 11.51 6.10 -2.51
CA GLY A 200 10.67 7.17 -3.04
C GLY A 200 10.74 7.35 -4.55
N GLY A 201 9.89 8.23 -5.09
CA GLY A 201 9.87 8.63 -6.49
C GLY A 201 8.55 8.29 -7.17
N THR A 202 8.05 9.20 -8.01
CA THR A 202 6.77 9.02 -8.71
C THR A 202 6.82 7.86 -9.72
N THR A 203 7.93 7.77 -10.47
CA THR A 203 8.17 6.71 -11.46
C THR A 203 9.18 5.73 -10.87
N LYS A 204 8.70 4.55 -10.47
CA LYS A 204 9.49 3.58 -9.71
C LYS A 204 9.06 2.16 -10.00
N MET A 205 9.94 1.19 -9.71
CA MET A 205 9.65 -0.22 -9.90
C MET A 205 10.28 -1.02 -8.77
N PHE A 206 9.54 -2.00 -8.25
CA PHE A 206 10.02 -2.96 -7.26
C PHE A 206 9.94 -4.35 -7.88
N LEU A 207 11.08 -5.05 -7.93
CA LEU A 207 11.20 -6.38 -8.51
C LEU A 207 11.61 -7.41 -7.47
N PHE A 208 11.11 -8.62 -7.63
CA PHE A 208 11.25 -9.73 -6.69
C PHE A 208 11.49 -11.05 -7.42
N GLU A 209 12.35 -11.87 -6.85
CA GLU A 209 12.39 -13.32 -7.10
C GLU A 209 12.09 -13.99 -5.77
N PHE A 210 11.05 -14.81 -5.71
CA PHE A 210 10.56 -15.36 -4.44
C PHE A 210 9.91 -16.74 -4.62
N GLU A 211 9.73 -17.47 -3.53
CA GLU A 211 8.90 -18.66 -3.44
C GLU A 211 7.79 -18.40 -2.42
N MET A 212 6.57 -18.88 -2.68
CA MET A 212 5.44 -18.85 -1.75
C MET A 212 4.91 -20.28 -1.54
N PRO A 213 5.67 -21.18 -0.88
CA PRO A 213 5.28 -22.58 -0.73
C PRO A 213 4.04 -22.72 0.14
N THR A 214 3.32 -23.83 0.03
CA THR A 214 2.24 -24.15 0.97
C THR A 214 2.78 -24.33 2.38
N GLU A 215 2.10 -23.78 3.38
CA GLU A 215 2.44 -23.98 4.79
C GLU A 215 2.51 -25.47 5.16
N THR A 216 3.59 -25.87 5.83
CA THR A 216 3.81 -27.24 6.31
C THR A 216 3.49 -27.39 7.80
N GLU A 217 3.55 -26.30 8.55
CA GLU A 217 3.16 -26.27 9.95
C GLU A 217 1.66 -26.50 10.13
N LYS A 218 1.29 -27.10 11.25
CA LYS A 218 -0.12 -27.38 11.54
C LYS A 218 -0.87 -26.08 11.84
N ASN A 219 -1.98 -25.85 11.17
CA ASN A 219 -2.88 -24.74 11.49
C ASN A 219 -3.32 -24.78 12.96
N SER A 220 -3.35 -23.61 13.61
CA SER A 220 -3.76 -23.45 14.99
C SER A 220 -4.43 -22.09 15.18
N SER A 221 -5.17 -21.92 16.28
CA SER A 221 -5.82 -20.65 16.60
C SER A 221 -4.84 -19.52 16.97
N SER A 222 -3.53 -19.80 17.06
CA SER A 222 -2.51 -18.77 17.29
C SER A 222 -1.92 -18.19 16.01
N ILE A 223 -2.33 -18.70 14.83
CA ILE A 223 -1.90 -18.20 13.52
C ILE A 223 -3.11 -17.52 12.85
N GLY A 224 -3.10 -16.20 12.76
CA GLY A 224 -4.18 -15.38 12.19
C GLY A 224 -4.23 -15.42 10.65
N TYR A 225 -3.08 -15.46 10.00
CA TYR A 225 -2.85 -15.46 8.54
C TYR A 225 -2.20 -16.77 8.08
N TYR A 226 -2.84 -17.90 8.41
CA TYR A 226 -2.36 -19.24 8.06
C TYR A 226 -2.34 -19.49 6.55
N ASP A 227 -1.15 -19.75 5.99
CA ASP A 227 -0.91 -20.02 4.56
C ASP A 227 -1.31 -18.86 3.63
N LEU A 228 -1.21 -17.62 4.13
CA LEU A 228 -1.59 -16.38 3.44
C LEU A 228 -0.39 -15.47 3.19
N PRO A 229 0.56 -15.82 2.32
CA PRO A 229 1.71 -14.99 2.07
C PRO A 229 1.33 -13.69 1.36
N ALA A 230 2.16 -12.66 1.55
CA ALA A 230 1.97 -11.38 0.90
C ALA A 230 3.30 -10.67 0.60
N ILE A 231 3.29 -9.85 -0.44
CA ILE A 231 4.27 -8.80 -0.71
C ILE A 231 3.50 -7.50 -0.96
N TRP A 232 3.73 -6.50 -0.13
CA TRP A 232 3.02 -5.22 -0.21
C TRP A 232 3.92 -4.03 0.09
N LEU A 233 3.41 -2.84 -0.22
CA LEU A 233 4.07 -1.56 -0.06
C LEU A 233 3.26 -0.68 0.87
N LEU A 234 3.91 -0.12 1.88
CA LEU A 234 3.32 0.89 2.76
C LEU A 234 4.06 2.20 2.62
N ASN A 235 3.37 3.34 2.76
CA ASN A 235 4.04 4.59 3.12
C ASN A 235 5.01 4.32 4.28
N ASP A 236 6.26 4.74 4.13
CA ASP A 236 7.34 4.35 5.03
C ASP A 236 7.17 4.88 6.47
N HIS A 237 6.24 5.81 6.70
CA HIS A 237 5.81 6.25 8.02
C HIS A 237 5.07 5.14 8.78
N ILE A 238 4.26 4.33 8.09
CA ILE A 238 3.33 3.39 8.73
C ILE A 238 4.10 2.43 9.63
N ALA A 239 5.06 1.68 9.09
CA ALA A 239 5.79 0.70 9.89
C ALA A 239 6.73 1.34 10.91
N ARG A 240 7.35 2.46 10.55
CA ARG A 240 8.30 3.18 11.40
C ARG A 240 7.62 3.81 12.62
N THR A 241 6.38 4.28 12.48
CA THR A 241 5.57 4.84 13.56
C THR A 241 4.84 3.73 14.31
N SER A 242 3.94 3.01 13.62
CA SER A 242 3.16 1.87 14.12
C SER A 242 2.29 1.27 13.01
N GLN A 243 2.58 0.02 12.62
CA GLN A 243 1.81 -0.67 11.57
C GLN A 243 0.51 -1.27 12.10
N TYR A 244 0.56 -1.87 13.28
CA TYR A 244 -0.57 -2.55 13.91
C TYR A 244 -0.96 -1.87 15.24
N PRO A 245 -1.35 -0.58 15.23
CA PRO A 245 -1.78 0.09 16.44
C PRO A 245 -3.13 -0.43 16.92
N THR A 246 -3.40 -0.30 18.21
CA THR A 246 -4.77 -0.46 18.74
C THR A 246 -5.55 0.86 18.71
N ASN A 247 -4.86 1.98 18.46
CA ASN A 247 -5.43 3.31 18.29
C ASN A 247 -5.10 3.85 16.89
N ALA A 248 -6.13 4.08 16.06
CA ALA A 248 -5.96 4.54 14.68
C ALA A 248 -5.18 5.86 14.54
N ASN A 249 -5.20 6.75 15.54
CA ASN A 249 -4.42 8.00 15.54
C ASN A 249 -2.91 7.77 15.66
N CYS A 250 -2.49 6.55 15.94
CA CYS A 250 -1.08 6.17 16.08
C CYS A 250 -0.44 5.73 14.76
N SER A 251 -1.18 5.75 13.66
CA SER A 251 -0.67 5.46 12.32
C SER A 251 -1.32 6.39 11.30
N CYS A 252 -0.56 6.79 10.27
CA CYS A 252 -1.14 7.54 9.17
C CYS A 252 -2.05 6.66 8.29
N TRP A 253 -1.95 5.33 8.39
CA TRP A 253 -2.62 4.38 7.49
C TRP A 253 -4.13 4.64 7.41
N ALA A 254 -4.82 4.64 8.56
CA ALA A 254 -6.28 4.83 8.62
C ALA A 254 -6.75 6.21 8.10
N SER A 255 -5.83 7.16 7.97
CA SER A 255 -6.09 8.49 7.39
C SER A 255 -5.69 8.62 5.91
N GLY A 256 -5.18 7.55 5.30
CA GLY A 256 -4.99 7.43 3.86
C GLY A 256 -3.61 7.82 3.34
N CYS A 257 -2.54 7.63 4.12
CA CYS A 257 -1.16 7.87 3.63
C CYS A 257 -0.69 6.84 2.58
N GLY A 258 -1.41 5.72 2.45
CA GLY A 258 -1.35 4.84 1.28
C GLY A 258 -0.66 3.51 1.50
N GLU A 259 -1.27 2.49 0.91
CA GLU A 259 -0.77 1.12 0.81
C GLU A 259 -1.13 0.53 -0.57
N TYR A 260 -0.27 -0.37 -1.06
CA TYR A 260 -0.53 -1.18 -2.24
C TYR A 260 -0.03 -2.60 -2.04
N ASP A 261 -0.95 -3.55 -2.09
CA ASP A 261 -0.63 -4.97 -2.14
C ASP A 261 -0.26 -5.34 -3.56
N ILE A 262 0.93 -5.90 -3.73
CA ILE A 262 1.41 -6.35 -5.03
C ILE A 262 0.91 -7.77 -5.27
N PHE A 263 1.18 -8.65 -4.30
CA PHE A 263 0.82 -10.06 -4.33
C PHE A 263 0.32 -10.47 -2.96
N GLU A 264 -0.99 -10.53 -2.74
CA GLU A 264 -1.56 -10.98 -1.47
C GLU A 264 -2.53 -12.15 -1.64
N ALA A 265 -2.28 -13.22 -0.88
CA ALA A 265 -3.28 -14.25 -0.62
C ALA A 265 -4.25 -13.78 0.48
N MET A 266 -5.49 -13.48 0.10
CA MET A 266 -6.44 -12.74 0.96
C MET A 266 -7.00 -13.52 2.14
N ASN A 267 -7.36 -14.79 1.92
CA ASN A 267 -8.04 -15.62 2.91
C ASN A 267 -7.87 -17.11 2.59
N GLY A 268 -8.23 -17.97 3.54
CA GLY A 268 -8.00 -19.41 3.43
C GLY A 268 -8.67 -20.10 2.23
N THR A 269 -9.76 -19.53 1.68
CA THR A 269 -10.43 -20.08 0.47
C THR A 269 -9.70 -19.68 -0.81
N GLU A 270 -9.11 -18.48 -0.80
CA GLU A 270 -8.43 -17.84 -1.93
C GLU A 270 -6.90 -17.91 -1.81
N LYS A 271 -6.36 -18.77 -0.94
CA LYS A 271 -4.94 -18.79 -0.55
C LYS A 271 -3.93 -19.04 -1.69
N ASN A 272 -4.42 -19.51 -2.85
CA ASN A 272 -3.63 -19.73 -4.05
C ASN A 272 -3.81 -18.63 -5.11
N HIS A 273 -4.54 -17.57 -4.80
CA HIS A 273 -4.79 -16.43 -5.67
C HIS A 273 -4.12 -15.19 -5.05
N LEU A 274 -3.17 -14.61 -5.77
CA LEU A 274 -2.44 -13.42 -5.36
C LEU A 274 -3.10 -12.21 -6.01
N TYR A 275 -3.74 -11.40 -5.18
CA TYR A 275 -4.41 -10.18 -5.61
C TYR A 275 -3.50 -8.98 -5.47
N SER A 276 -3.75 -7.97 -6.30
CA SER A 276 -3.25 -6.62 -6.07
C SER A 276 -4.38 -5.72 -5.60
N THR A 277 -4.12 -4.89 -4.60
CA THR A 277 -5.16 -4.08 -3.92
C THR A 277 -4.62 -2.70 -3.58
N PHE A 278 -5.41 -1.67 -3.88
CA PHE A 278 -5.14 -0.31 -3.42
C PHE A 278 -5.85 -0.02 -2.10
N HIS A 279 -5.08 0.29 -1.07
CA HIS A 279 -5.58 0.84 0.20
C HIS A 279 -5.30 2.35 0.21
N THR A 280 -6.06 3.06 -0.63
CA THR A 280 -6.09 4.53 -0.70
C THR A 280 -7.54 5.00 -0.79
N PHE A 281 -7.82 6.27 -0.47
CA PHE A 281 -9.18 6.83 -0.61
C PHE A 281 -9.57 7.17 -2.06
N GLN A 282 -8.85 6.67 -3.08
CA GLN A 282 -9.17 6.95 -4.47
C GLN A 282 -10.43 6.20 -4.93
N GLY A 283 -11.61 6.76 -4.66
CA GLY A 283 -12.87 6.16 -5.09
C GLY A 283 -13.42 5.09 -4.14
N ILE A 284 -12.93 5.05 -2.91
CA ILE A 284 -13.48 4.22 -1.84
C ILE A 284 -13.48 5.01 -0.54
N GLU A 285 -14.47 4.77 0.33
CA GLU A 285 -14.58 5.42 1.64
C GLU A 285 -14.02 4.55 2.77
N ASP A 286 -14.15 3.22 2.64
CA ASP A 286 -13.58 2.27 3.59
C ASP A 286 -12.22 1.77 3.10
N LEU A 287 -11.17 2.29 3.74
CA LEU A 287 -9.79 1.93 3.40
C LEU A 287 -9.51 0.45 3.64
N GLY A 288 -10.13 -0.19 4.64
CA GLY A 288 -9.86 -1.59 4.97
C GLY A 288 -10.38 -2.57 3.93
N THR A 289 -11.44 -2.22 3.20
CA THR A 289 -11.92 -3.02 2.07
C THR A 289 -10.95 -2.92 0.87
N GLY A 290 -10.38 -1.73 0.63
CA GLY A 290 -9.49 -1.47 -0.50
C GLY A 290 -10.15 -1.61 -1.88
N ILE A 291 -9.40 -1.29 -2.92
CA ILE A 291 -9.82 -1.48 -4.32
C ILE A 291 -8.98 -2.62 -4.90
N GLN A 292 -9.52 -3.82 -4.76
CA GLN A 292 -8.89 -5.05 -5.23
C GLN A 292 -9.10 -5.22 -6.75
N SER A 293 -8.08 -5.75 -7.43
CA SER A 293 -8.21 -6.23 -8.80
C SER A 293 -9.16 -7.44 -8.86
N TYR A 294 -10.10 -7.45 -9.82
CA TYR A 294 -10.92 -8.64 -10.06
C TYR A 294 -10.13 -9.76 -10.77
N GLY A 295 -8.96 -9.46 -11.34
CA GLY A 295 -7.99 -10.46 -11.76
C GLY A 295 -7.02 -10.81 -10.62
N TYR A 296 -6.56 -12.06 -10.58
CA TYR A 296 -5.51 -12.51 -9.67
C TYR A 296 -4.36 -13.17 -10.42
N ILE A 297 -3.20 -13.27 -9.79
CA ILE A 297 -2.08 -14.07 -10.25
C ILE A 297 -2.09 -15.40 -9.49
N THR A 298 -2.00 -16.53 -10.21
CA THR A 298 -1.97 -17.85 -9.55
C THR A 298 -0.66 -18.01 -8.77
N ARG A 299 -0.77 -18.31 -7.48
CA ARG A 299 0.36 -18.64 -6.60
C ARG A 299 1.00 -19.96 -7.05
N ASN A 300 2.28 -19.95 -7.37
CA ASN A 300 3.06 -21.18 -7.57
C ASN A 300 3.63 -21.66 -6.23
N THR A 301 3.04 -22.73 -5.67
CA THR A 301 3.44 -23.26 -4.36
C THR A 301 4.61 -24.24 -4.41
N THR A 302 5.14 -24.55 -5.61
CA THR A 302 6.19 -25.57 -5.79
C THR A 302 7.47 -25.02 -6.42
N GLY A 303 7.45 -23.76 -6.86
CA GLY A 303 8.56 -23.16 -7.58
C GLY A 303 8.74 -21.68 -7.29
N THR A 304 9.71 -21.11 -7.97
CA THR A 304 10.02 -19.69 -7.89
C THR A 304 9.05 -18.89 -8.76
N MET A 305 8.73 -17.68 -8.31
CA MET A 305 8.03 -16.64 -9.04
C MET A 305 8.97 -15.44 -9.19
N LYS A 306 8.96 -14.80 -10.36
CA LYS A 306 9.74 -13.60 -10.66
C LYS A 306 8.83 -12.53 -11.22
N GLY A 307 8.99 -11.29 -10.79
CA GLY A 307 8.17 -10.19 -11.27
C GLY A 307 8.18 -9.04 -10.30
N GLY A 308 7.09 -8.29 -10.24
CA GLY A 308 6.98 -7.16 -9.31
C GLY A 308 5.95 -6.16 -9.75
N VAL A 309 6.20 -4.88 -9.47
CA VAL A 309 5.31 -3.77 -9.81
C VAL A 309 6.05 -2.62 -10.48
N VAL A 310 5.47 -2.07 -11.54
CA VAL A 310 5.91 -0.83 -12.19
C VAL A 310 4.90 0.29 -11.91
N PHE A 311 5.38 1.42 -11.39
CA PHE A 311 4.67 2.69 -11.31
C PHE A 311 5.20 3.60 -12.41
N ASP A 312 4.40 3.86 -13.44
CA ASP A 312 4.80 4.71 -14.56
C ASP A 312 4.50 6.19 -14.34
N SER A 313 4.99 7.06 -15.22
CA SER A 313 4.81 8.50 -15.16
C SER A 313 3.41 8.98 -15.56
N SER A 314 2.57 8.11 -16.10
CA SER A 314 1.22 8.40 -16.56
C SER A 314 0.15 8.01 -15.54
N GLY A 315 0.53 7.34 -14.44
CA GLY A 315 -0.39 6.81 -13.44
C GLY A 315 -0.92 5.43 -13.79
N ASN A 316 -0.10 4.61 -14.45
CA ASN A 316 -0.33 3.18 -14.59
C ASN A 316 0.52 2.44 -13.56
N VAL A 317 -0.13 1.55 -12.80
CA VAL A 317 0.51 0.64 -11.85
C VAL A 317 0.27 -0.77 -12.32
N VAL A 318 1.35 -1.50 -12.61
CA VAL A 318 1.32 -2.80 -13.27
C VAL A 318 2.01 -3.82 -12.38
N SER A 319 1.23 -4.69 -11.74
CA SER A 319 1.75 -5.88 -11.05
C SER A 319 1.87 -7.03 -12.05
N PHE A 320 2.98 -7.75 -12.06
CA PHE A 320 3.21 -8.80 -13.06
C PHE A 320 4.12 -9.92 -12.56
N ILE A 321 4.01 -11.10 -13.19
CA ILE A 321 4.95 -12.21 -13.07
C ILE A 321 5.51 -12.53 -14.46
N SER A 322 6.83 -12.66 -14.56
CA SER A 322 7.56 -13.10 -15.75
C SER A 322 8.95 -13.63 -15.37
N ASP A 323 9.27 -14.85 -15.83
CA ASP A 323 10.60 -15.44 -15.64
C ASP A 323 11.73 -14.63 -16.30
N ALA A 324 11.41 -13.76 -17.25
CA ALA A 324 12.38 -12.89 -17.93
C ALA A 324 12.73 -11.62 -17.12
N THR A 325 12.16 -11.43 -15.92
CA THR A 325 12.38 -10.24 -15.09
C THR A 325 13.88 -10.04 -14.78
N PRO A 326 14.48 -8.89 -15.17
CA PRO A 326 15.90 -8.62 -14.97
C PRO A 326 16.18 -7.96 -13.62
N PHE A 327 17.42 -8.14 -13.13
CA PHE A 327 17.92 -7.51 -11.89
C PHE A 327 19.22 -6.71 -12.13
N ASN A 328 19.52 -6.33 -13.38
CA ASN A 328 20.74 -5.60 -13.75
C ASN A 328 20.80 -4.19 -13.11
N GLY A 329 22.01 -3.61 -12.99
CA GLY A 329 22.19 -2.26 -12.42
C GLY A 329 21.46 -1.15 -13.19
N THR A 330 21.31 -1.31 -14.50
CA THR A 330 20.47 -0.48 -15.36
C THR A 330 19.61 -1.41 -16.23
N VAL A 331 18.36 -1.05 -16.44
CA VAL A 331 17.42 -1.77 -17.33
C VAL A 331 16.84 -0.76 -18.31
N SER A 332 16.92 -1.05 -19.62
CA SER A 332 16.44 -0.09 -20.62
C SER A 332 14.92 0.04 -20.61
N ALA A 333 14.41 1.19 -21.07
CA ALA A 333 12.97 1.37 -21.25
C ALA A 333 12.36 0.31 -22.19
N ASP A 334 13.06 -0.03 -23.28
CA ASP A 334 12.65 -1.10 -24.20
C ASP A 334 12.54 -2.45 -23.49
N THR A 335 13.52 -2.80 -22.66
CA THR A 335 13.49 -4.08 -21.93
C THR A 335 12.27 -4.20 -21.03
N VAL A 336 11.91 -3.12 -20.32
CA VAL A 336 10.73 -3.13 -19.44
C VAL A 336 9.43 -3.17 -20.26
N ASN A 337 9.33 -2.40 -21.35
CA ASN A 337 8.15 -2.44 -22.20
C ASN A 337 7.98 -3.79 -22.89
N ASP A 338 9.05 -4.39 -23.41
CA ASP A 338 9.03 -5.72 -24.02
C ASP A 338 8.66 -6.79 -23.00
N LEU A 339 9.17 -6.69 -21.75
CA LEU A 339 8.80 -7.58 -20.65
C LEU A 339 7.29 -7.55 -20.36
N LEU A 340 6.70 -6.36 -20.28
CA LEU A 340 5.27 -6.19 -20.00
C LEU A 340 4.38 -6.54 -21.21
N ALA A 341 4.87 -6.28 -22.43
CA ALA A 341 4.17 -6.58 -23.69
C ALA A 341 4.24 -8.06 -24.06
N ALA A 342 5.24 -8.79 -23.58
CA ALA A 342 5.34 -10.24 -23.75
C ALA A 342 4.21 -11.00 -23.03
N ILE A 343 3.57 -10.38 -22.01
CA ILE A 343 2.37 -10.92 -21.37
C ILE A 343 1.16 -10.54 -22.24
N PRO A 344 0.48 -11.52 -22.88
CA PRO A 344 -0.57 -11.24 -23.86
C PRO A 344 -1.83 -10.66 -23.20
N GLU A 345 -2.68 -10.02 -24.00
CA GLU A 345 -3.91 -9.36 -23.52
C GLU A 345 -4.86 -10.30 -22.78
N ASN A 346 -4.96 -11.57 -23.18
CA ASN A 346 -5.79 -12.57 -22.48
C ASN A 346 -5.19 -13.03 -21.13
N GLU A 347 -3.94 -12.70 -20.85
CA GLU A 347 -3.23 -12.90 -19.57
C GLU A 347 -3.03 -11.58 -18.82
N THR A 348 -3.74 -10.53 -19.26
CA THR A 348 -3.75 -9.19 -18.67
C THR A 348 -5.15 -8.82 -18.20
N TYR A 349 -5.28 -8.46 -16.92
CA TYR A 349 -6.48 -7.81 -16.42
C TYR A 349 -6.20 -6.33 -16.20
N SER A 350 -6.95 -5.45 -16.87
CA SER A 350 -6.79 -4.00 -16.71
C SER A 350 -8.04 -3.37 -16.10
N SER A 351 -7.83 -2.50 -15.12
CA SER A 351 -8.87 -1.71 -14.46
C SER A 351 -8.49 -0.23 -14.42
N GLN A 352 -9.48 0.64 -14.24
CA GLN A 352 -9.27 2.08 -14.12
C GLN A 352 -9.78 2.56 -12.77
N LEU A 353 -8.93 3.20 -11.98
CA LEU A 353 -9.34 3.83 -10.73
C LEU A 353 -10.19 5.06 -10.99
N MET A 354 -11.13 5.35 -10.08
CA MET A 354 -12.01 6.51 -10.23
C MET A 354 -11.24 7.83 -10.10
N SER A 355 -11.60 8.80 -10.91
CA SER A 355 -11.11 10.18 -10.75
C SER A 355 -11.85 10.85 -9.60
N ILE A 356 -11.12 11.21 -8.54
CA ILE A 356 -11.64 12.02 -7.44
C ILE A 356 -10.77 13.26 -7.25
N SER A 357 -11.34 14.31 -6.67
CA SER A 357 -10.58 15.50 -6.30
C SER A 357 -11.10 16.06 -4.98
N ALA A 358 -10.27 15.98 -3.94
CA ALA A 358 -10.43 16.83 -2.78
C ALA A 358 -9.80 18.20 -3.06
N THR A 359 -10.44 19.28 -2.62
CA THR A 359 -9.87 20.63 -2.73
C THR A 359 -9.10 20.95 -1.46
N ALA A 360 -7.79 21.21 -1.58
CA ALA A 360 -7.02 21.78 -0.47
C ALA A 360 -7.56 23.18 -0.14
N PRO A 361 -7.73 23.55 1.14
CA PRO A 361 -8.11 24.91 1.52
C PRO A 361 -7.10 25.90 0.92
N SER A 362 -7.56 26.82 0.07
CA SER A 362 -6.70 27.81 -0.59
C SER A 362 -6.21 28.92 0.34
N THR A 363 -6.70 28.95 1.58
CA THR A 363 -6.43 30.04 2.51
C THR A 363 -6.02 29.51 3.88
N THR A 364 -4.83 29.92 4.36
CA THR A 364 -4.48 30.04 5.79
C THR A 364 -5.23 31.20 6.44
N SER A 365 -6.47 31.46 6.01
CA SER A 365 -7.32 32.42 6.69
C SER A 365 -7.59 31.81 8.06
N LYS A 366 -6.99 32.42 9.09
CA LYS A 366 -7.41 32.22 10.48
C LYS A 366 -8.86 32.64 10.55
N SER A 367 -9.78 31.76 10.16
CA SER A 367 -11.17 32.02 10.38
C SER A 367 -11.30 32.09 11.90
N ASN A 368 -11.74 33.25 12.40
CA ASN A 368 -12.20 33.40 13.78
C ASN A 368 -13.53 32.64 13.98
N GLY A 369 -13.68 31.49 13.31
CA GLY A 369 -14.77 30.56 13.50
C GLY A 369 -14.67 30.06 14.93
N VAL A 370 -15.46 30.68 15.80
CA VAL A 370 -15.74 30.14 17.12
C VAL A 370 -16.28 28.74 16.87
N ALA A 371 -15.46 27.74 17.19
CA ALA A 371 -15.86 26.35 17.10
C ALA A 371 -17.03 26.13 18.05
N LEU A 372 -18.24 26.10 17.47
CA LEU A 372 -19.49 25.81 18.18
C LEU A 372 -19.49 24.40 18.81
N THR A 373 -18.50 23.56 18.50
CA THR A 373 -18.26 22.29 19.17
C THR A 373 -17.99 22.46 20.67
N LYS A 374 -17.47 23.60 21.14
CA LYS A 374 -17.37 23.86 22.60
C LYS A 374 -18.69 24.23 23.28
N MET A 375 -19.76 24.50 22.52
CA MET A 375 -21.10 24.80 23.08
C MET A 375 -22.07 23.62 22.95
N GLN A 376 -21.56 22.39 22.84
CA GLN A 376 -22.38 21.18 22.71
C GLN A 376 -23.27 20.89 23.94
N ASN A 377 -23.02 21.55 25.07
CA ASN A 377 -23.76 21.34 26.30
C ASN A 377 -24.59 22.57 26.67
N GLY A 378 -25.88 22.54 26.33
CA GLY A 378 -26.88 23.37 26.98
C GLY A 378 -27.57 24.36 26.06
N VAL A 379 -28.85 24.09 25.79
CA VAL A 379 -29.94 24.99 25.32
C VAL A 379 -29.72 25.73 23.99
N TRP A 380 -28.50 26.15 23.64
CA TRP A 380 -28.18 26.96 22.47
C TRP A 380 -28.44 26.25 21.15
N TYR A 381 -28.21 24.93 21.09
CA TYR A 381 -28.55 24.12 19.92
C TYR A 381 -30.05 24.20 19.59
N TYR A 382 -30.90 24.17 20.62
CA TYR A 382 -32.35 24.32 20.46
C TYR A 382 -32.73 25.75 20.07
N ILE A 383 -32.05 26.77 20.60
CA ILE A 383 -32.28 28.17 20.20
C ILE A 383 -31.96 28.36 18.71
N LEU A 384 -30.81 27.85 18.24
CA LEU A 384 -30.42 27.91 16.83
C LEU A 384 -31.40 27.15 15.94
N ALA A 385 -31.79 25.93 16.31
CA ALA A 385 -32.75 25.13 15.58
C ALA A 385 -34.13 25.79 15.50
N ILE A 386 -34.59 26.42 16.58
CA ILE A 386 -35.83 27.20 16.59
C ILE A 386 -35.68 28.43 15.70
N PHE A 387 -34.54 29.11 15.72
CA PHE A 387 -34.31 30.30 14.89
C PHE A 387 -34.30 29.95 13.40
N THR A 388 -33.64 28.85 13.00
CA THR A 388 -33.64 28.38 11.62
C THR A 388 -35.01 27.88 11.16
N ALA A 389 -35.76 27.21 12.04
CA ALA A 389 -37.14 26.82 11.75
C ALA A 389 -38.04 28.06 11.58
N PHE A 390 -37.87 29.09 12.41
CA PHE A 390 -38.67 30.31 12.32
C PHE A 390 -38.35 31.10 11.05
N THR A 391 -37.08 31.21 10.65
CA THR A 391 -36.72 31.86 9.38
C THR A 391 -37.23 31.09 8.17
N GLN A 392 -37.24 29.75 8.19
CA GLN A 392 -37.85 28.96 7.11
C GLN A 392 -39.37 29.13 7.00
N VAL A 393 -40.07 29.39 8.10
CA VAL A 393 -41.54 29.60 8.08
C VAL A 393 -41.92 31.03 7.74
N VAL A 394 -41.09 32.04 8.06
CA VAL A 394 -41.42 33.46 7.81
C VAL A 394 -40.88 33.97 6.48
N LEU A 395 -39.88 33.31 5.88
CA LEU A 395 -39.31 33.70 4.58
C LEU A 395 -39.83 32.87 3.40
N ILE A 396 -40.81 32.00 3.63
CA ILE A 396 -41.67 31.37 2.60
C ILE A 396 -43.06 31.98 2.75
#